data_AF-A0A971RHZ9-F1
#
_entry.id   AF-A0A971RHZ9-F1
#
_cell.length_a   1.000
_cell.length_b   1.000
_cell.length_c   1.000
_cell.angle_alpha   90.00
_cell.angle_beta   90.00
_cell.angle_gamma   90.00
#
_symmetry.space_group_name_H-M   'P 1'
#
loop_
_entity.id
_entity.type
_entity.pdbx_description
1 polymer ?
#
loop_
_entity_poly.entity_id
_entity_poly.type
_entity_poly.pdbx_seq_one_letter_code
_entity_poly.pdbx_strand_id
1 'polypeptide(L)'
;MNSAYLNKEDYLIIGLGQTGLSVARHLSAQGKSFSVADTRVNPPGLDAFRQAWPDVSIWLGPLDVELTCSVSCLVVSPGISVTDTAITTARQQ
;
A
#
# COMPACT_ATOMS: atom_id res chain seq x y z
N MET A 1 8.29 -7.30 -14.56
CA MET A 1 8.22 -5.86 -14.25
C MET A 1 7.13 -5.21 -15.06
N ASN A 2 5.93 -5.25 -14.48
CA ASN A 2 4.73 -4.63 -14.98
C ASN A 2 4.90 -3.09 -14.96
N SER A 3 4.70 -2.45 -16.10
CA SER A 3 4.81 -0.98 -16.26
C SER A 3 3.84 -0.22 -15.33
N ALA A 4 2.79 -0.87 -14.86
CA ALA A 4 1.83 -0.32 -13.89
C ALA A 4 2.42 -0.05 -12.49
N TYR A 5 3.60 -0.62 -12.17
CA TYR A 5 4.29 -0.43 -10.87
C TYR A 5 5.47 0.55 -10.95
N LEU A 6 5.66 1.24 -12.09
CA LEU A 6 6.73 2.23 -12.28
C LEU A 6 6.54 3.55 -11.49
N ASN A 7 5.74 3.53 -10.43
CA ASN A 7 5.59 4.68 -9.56
C ASN A 7 6.65 4.64 -8.47
N LYS A 8 7.45 5.71 -8.44
CA LYS A 8 8.63 5.95 -7.60
C LYS A 8 8.22 6.31 -6.16
N GLU A 9 7.27 5.57 -5.60
CA GLU A 9 6.76 5.80 -4.24
C GLU A 9 7.63 5.05 -3.24
N ASP A 10 8.11 5.73 -2.20
CA ASP A 10 9.04 5.14 -1.24
C ASP A 10 8.34 4.16 -0.30
N TYR A 11 7.03 4.34 -0.08
CA TYR A 11 6.24 3.57 0.88
C TYR A 11 5.03 2.89 0.23
N LEU A 12 4.84 1.60 0.54
CA LEU A 12 3.60 0.87 0.24
C LEU A 12 2.87 0.53 1.53
N ILE A 13 1.66 1.06 1.69
CA ILE A 13 0.78 0.71 2.81
C ILE A 13 -0.05 -0.50 2.39
N ILE A 14 0.15 -1.62 3.08
CA ILE A 14 -0.67 -2.82 2.89
C ILE A 14 -1.81 -2.80 3.93
N GLY A 15 -3.03 -2.66 3.41
CA GLY A 15 -4.27 -2.54 4.14
C GLY A 15 -4.65 -1.09 4.40
N LEU A 16 -5.67 -0.58 3.70
CA LEU A 16 -6.19 0.77 3.86
C LEU A 16 -6.81 0.94 5.25
N GLY A 17 -7.87 0.20 5.58
CA GLY A 17 -8.42 0.14 6.95
C GLY A 17 -8.61 1.49 7.67
N GLN A 18 -8.76 1.46 9.00
CA GLN A 18 -8.58 2.67 9.81
C GLN A 18 -7.09 2.97 10.04
N THR A 19 -6.29 1.92 10.28
CA THR A 19 -4.86 2.05 10.53
C THR A 19 -4.09 2.56 9.32
N GLY A 20 -4.30 1.99 8.13
CA GLY A 20 -3.63 2.46 6.92
C GLY A 20 -4.04 3.87 6.51
N LEU A 21 -5.30 4.29 6.73
CA LEU A 21 -5.70 5.69 6.59
C LEU A 21 -4.90 6.62 7.53
N SER A 22 -4.67 6.20 8.79
CA SER A 22 -3.84 6.96 9.72
C SER A 22 -2.38 7.05 9.25
N VAL A 23 -1.84 5.95 8.72
CA VAL A 23 -0.48 5.92 8.15
C VAL A 23 -0.38 6.83 6.93
N ALA A 24 -1.36 6.78 6.02
CA ALA A 24 -1.42 7.64 4.84
C ALA A 24 -1.41 9.13 5.24
N ARG A 25 -2.19 9.51 6.25
CA ARG A 25 -2.14 10.88 6.81
C ARG A 25 -0.77 11.23 7.36
N HIS A 26 -0.13 10.33 8.10
CA HIS A 26 1.18 10.56 8.68
C HIS A 26 2.26 10.76 7.61
N LEU A 27 2.31 9.90 6.59
CA LEU A 27 3.27 10.00 5.50
C LEU A 27 3.03 11.24 4.65
N SER A 28 1.77 11.52 4.32
CA SER A 28 1.37 12.74 3.60
C SER A 28 1.78 14.01 4.35
N ALA A 29 1.57 14.08 5.67
CA ALA A 29 1.98 15.22 6.49
C ALA A 29 3.50 15.41 6.56
N GLN A 30 4.28 14.35 6.33
CA GLN A 30 5.74 14.40 6.24
C GLN A 30 6.25 14.68 4.81
N GLY A 31 5.35 14.85 3.83
CA GLY A 31 5.73 15.03 2.42
C GLY A 31 6.35 13.78 1.79
N LYS A 32 6.11 12.60 2.36
CA LYS A 32 6.61 11.33 1.84
C LYS A 32 5.69 10.78 0.76
N SER A 33 6.28 10.26 -0.30
CA SER A 33 5.61 9.60 -1.41
C SER A 33 5.15 8.20 -0.96
N PHE A 34 3.89 7.85 -1.18
CA PHE A 34 3.35 6.57 -0.76
C PHE A 34 2.27 6.08 -1.72
N SER A 35 2.01 4.78 -1.65
CA SER A 35 0.93 4.10 -2.34
C SER A 35 0.23 3.10 -1.42
N VAL A 36 -0.93 2.60 -1.83
CA VAL A 36 -1.75 1.71 -1.00
C VAL A 36 -2.12 0.45 -1.76
N ALA A 37 -1.98 -0.71 -1.12
CA ALA A 37 -2.56 -1.96 -1.59
C ALA A 37 -3.49 -2.55 -0.52
N ASP A 38 -4.66 -3.03 -0.90
CA ASP A 38 -5.57 -3.74 0.02
C ASP A 38 -6.12 -4.99 -0.65
N THR A 39 -6.07 -6.13 0.05
CA THR A 39 -6.57 -7.41 -0.47
C THR A 39 -8.08 -7.43 -0.69
N ARG A 40 -8.81 -6.49 -0.08
CA ARG A 40 -10.25 -6.35 -0.23
C ARG A 40 -10.57 -5.49 -1.44
N VAL A 41 -11.59 -5.88 -2.19
CA VAL A 41 -12.12 -5.08 -3.31
C VAL A 41 -12.81 -3.80 -2.83
N ASN A 42 -13.35 -3.80 -1.61
CA ASN A 42 -13.99 -2.63 -1.00
C ASN A 42 -13.53 -2.47 0.47
N PRO A 43 -12.34 -1.91 0.72
CA PRO A 43 -11.86 -1.67 2.07
C PRO A 43 -12.58 -0.48 2.72
N PRO A 44 -12.74 -0.50 4.06
CA PRO A 44 -13.32 0.63 4.76
C PRO A 44 -12.41 1.86 4.58
N GLY A 45 -13.03 3.00 4.26
CA GLY A 45 -12.31 4.26 4.06
C GLY A 45 -11.82 4.52 2.64
N LEU A 46 -12.15 3.65 1.67
CA LEU A 46 -11.76 3.82 0.26
C LEU A 46 -12.20 5.18 -0.33
N ASP A 47 -13.46 5.56 -0.13
CA ASP A 47 -13.98 6.81 -0.68
C ASP A 47 -13.29 8.02 -0.05
N ALA A 48 -13.10 8.00 1.28
CA ALA A 48 -12.38 9.03 2.01
C ALA A 48 -10.91 9.13 1.55
N PHE A 49 -10.27 8.00 1.26
CA PHE A 49 -8.92 7.95 0.73
C PHE A 49 -8.84 8.60 -0.65
N ARG A 50 -9.71 8.21 -1.58
CA ARG A 50 -9.74 8.77 -2.94
C ARG A 50 -10.04 10.26 -2.97
N GLN A 51 -10.86 10.74 -2.04
CA GLN A 51 -11.14 12.17 -1.90
C GLN A 51 -9.94 12.94 -1.34
N ALA A 52 -9.23 12.37 -0.36
CA ALA A 52 -8.08 13.02 0.26
C ALA A 52 -6.81 12.97 -0.60
N TRP A 53 -6.61 11.90 -1.37
CA TRP A 53 -5.44 11.67 -2.20
C TRP A 53 -5.85 11.10 -3.58
N PRO A 54 -6.45 11.91 -4.45
CA PRO A 54 -6.90 11.46 -5.77
C PRO A 54 -5.74 11.00 -6.67
N ASP A 55 -4.55 11.55 -6.46
CA ASP A 55 -3.36 11.25 -7.25
C ASP A 55 -2.54 10.08 -6.70
N VAL A 56 -2.87 9.57 -5.51
CA VAL A 56 -2.15 8.44 -4.92
C VAL A 56 -2.69 7.13 -5.46
N SER A 57 -1.77 6.28 -5.92
CA SER A 57 -2.10 4.96 -6.45
C SER A 57 -2.65 4.03 -5.35
N ILE A 58 -3.78 3.40 -5.66
CA ILE A 58 -4.40 2.37 -4.82
C ILE A 58 -4.73 1.12 -5.64
N TRP A 59 -4.22 -0.02 -5.20
CA TRP A 59 -4.54 -1.34 -5.77
C TRP A 59 -5.44 -2.13 -4.82
N LEU A 60 -6.51 -2.69 -5.37
CA LEU A 60 -7.51 -3.44 -4.63
C LEU A 60 -7.59 -4.87 -5.18
N GLY A 61 -7.63 -5.85 -4.29
CA GLY A 61 -7.55 -7.27 -4.64
C GLY A 61 -6.21 -7.91 -4.28
N PRO A 62 -5.92 -9.13 -4.76
CA PRO A 62 -4.73 -9.89 -4.37
C PRO A 62 -3.44 -9.08 -4.49
N LEU A 63 -2.53 -9.25 -3.52
CA LEU A 63 -1.24 -8.56 -3.55
C LEU A 63 -0.37 -9.09 -4.68
N ASP A 64 0.19 -8.19 -5.46
CA ASP A 64 1.18 -8.52 -6.47
C ASP A 64 2.59 -8.47 -5.85
N VAL A 65 3.36 -9.55 -6.04
CA VAL A 65 4.74 -9.66 -5.58
C VAL A 65 5.62 -8.58 -6.22
N GLU A 66 5.42 -8.29 -7.52
CA GLU A 66 6.21 -7.27 -8.22
C GLU A 66 5.99 -5.88 -7.62
N LEU A 67 4.76 -5.57 -7.19
CA LEU A 67 4.43 -4.32 -6.51
C LEU A 67 5.10 -4.23 -5.14
N THR A 68 5.05 -5.30 -4.35
CA THR A 68 5.68 -5.29 -3.02
C THR A 68 7.20 -5.20 -3.09
N CYS A 69 7.80 -5.67 -4.19
CA CYS A 69 9.24 -5.59 -4.45
C CYS A 69 9.68 -4.29 -5.16
N SER A 70 8.74 -3.42 -5.57
CA SER A 70 9.07 -2.18 -6.29
C SER A 70 9.23 -0.96 -5.37
N VAL A 71 9.04 -1.13 -4.06
CA VAL A 71 9.07 -0.03 -3.07
C VAL A 71 10.19 -0.19 -2.04
N SER A 72 10.60 0.92 -1.45
CA SER A 72 11.68 0.95 -0.45
C SER A 72 11.24 0.52 0.95
N CYS A 73 9.95 0.70 1.28
CA CYS A 73 9.42 0.39 2.60
C CYS A 73 7.98 -0.12 2.54
N LEU A 74 7.71 -1.25 3.20
CA LEU A 74 6.36 -1.79 3.38
C LEU A 74 5.82 -1.47 4.78
N VAL A 75 4.64 -0.84 4.82
CA VAL A 75 3.88 -0.63 6.05
C VAL A 75 2.72 -1.62 6.08
N VAL A 76 2.90 -2.72 6.81
CA VAL A 76 1.91 -3.80 6.87
C VAL A 76 1.03 -3.63 8.10
N SER A 77 -0.28 -3.49 7.91
CA SER A 77 -1.23 -3.47 9.03
C SER A 77 -1.19 -4.80 9.80
N PRO A 78 -1.21 -4.79 11.15
CA PRO A 78 -1.02 -6.00 11.96
C PRO A 78 -2.12 -7.07 11.79
N GLY A 79 -3.27 -6.70 11.22
CA GLY A 79 -4.35 -7.64 10.87
C GLY A 79 -4.16 -8.38 9.54
N ILE A 80 -3.08 -8.10 8.80
CA ILE A 80 -2.76 -8.80 7.55
C ILE A 80 -1.78 -9.93 7.89
N SER A 81 -2.13 -11.15 7.46
CA SER A 81 -1.26 -12.29 7.67
C SER A 81 0.06 -12.08 6.92
N VAL A 82 1.14 -11.96 7.68
CA VAL A 82 2.53 -11.77 7.18
C VAL A 82 3.03 -13.01 6.40
N THR A 83 2.22 -14.05 6.27
CA THR A 83 2.49 -15.27 5.51
C THR A 83 2.15 -15.15 4.02
N ASP A 84 1.54 -14.05 3.58
CA ASP A 84 1.32 -13.80 2.15
C ASP A 84 2.67 -13.80 1.42
N THR A 85 2.76 -14.54 0.32
CA THR A 85 4.00 -14.70 -0.46
C THR A 85 4.56 -13.35 -0.90
N ALA A 86 3.70 -12.38 -1.22
CA ALA A 86 4.15 -11.03 -1.58
C ALA A 86 4.90 -10.34 -0.42
N ILE A 87 4.46 -10.54 0.82
CA ILE A 87 5.09 -9.94 2.01
C ILE A 87 6.38 -10.69 2.37
N THR A 88 6.39 -12.02 2.29
CA THR A 88 7.58 -12.81 2.63
C THR A 88 8.71 -12.64 1.62
N THR A 89 8.39 -12.53 0.32
CA THR A 89 9.40 -12.27 -0.73
C THR A 89 10.02 -10.88 -0.57
N ALA A 90 9.23 -9.83 -0.30
CA ALA A 90 9.77 -8.49 -0.09
C ALA A 90 10.68 -8.39 1.14
N ARG A 91 10.46 -9.21 2.18
CA ARG A 91 11.33 -9.27 3.38
C ARG A 91 12.70 -9.92 3.13
N GLN A 92 12.87 -10.62 2.00
CA GLN A 92 14.11 -11.33 1.66
C GLN A 92 15.00 -10.56 0.68
N GLN A 93 14.58 -9.37 0.25
CA GLN A 93 15.38 -8.43 -0.54
C GLN A 93 16.22 -7.53 0.34
#